data_AF-A0A6N6TDW1-F1
#
_entry.id   AF-A0A6N6TDW1-F1
#
_cell.length_a   1.000
_cell.length_b   1.000
_cell.length_c   1.000
_cell.angle_alpha   90.00
_cell.angle_beta   90.00
_cell.angle_gamma   90.00
#
_symmetry.space_group_name_H-M   'P 1'
#
loop_
_entity.id
_entity.type
_entity.pdbx_description
1 polymer ?
#
loop_
_entity_poly.entity_id
_entity_poly.type
_entity_poly.pdbx_seq_one_letter_code
_entity_poly.pdbx_strand_id
1 'polypeptide(L)' 'MANDVQLTEPRPAMRFEDLPLNDRHAVESAASRFLVRHHYVSLDEACQTLDLTLPELWSRILREVGLPDCDPPAFAPFA' A
#
# COMPACT_ATOMS: atom_id res chain seq x y z
N MET A 1 -15.67 -10.64 34.80
CA MET A 1 -14.78 -9.64 34.19
C MET A 1 -14.65 -10.02 32.73
N ALA A 2 -15.42 -9.38 31.86
CA ALA A 2 -15.34 -9.61 30.42
C ALA A 2 -14.19 -8.75 29.90
N ASN A 3 -13.08 -9.40 29.57
CA ASN A 3 -11.98 -8.76 28.85
C ASN A 3 -12.47 -8.66 27.40
N ASP A 4 -13.19 -7.58 27.09
CA ASP A 4 -13.46 -7.18 25.72
C ASP A 4 -12.12 -6.77 25.13
N VAL A 5 -11.44 -7.75 24.53
CA VAL A 5 -10.37 -7.49 23.58
C VAL A 5 -11.07 -6.73 22.48
N GLN A 6 -11.05 -5.40 22.56
CA GLN A 6 -11.24 -4.55 21.41
C GLN A 6 -10.18 -5.01 20.42
N LEU A 7 -10.59 -5.92 19.54
CA LEU A 7 -9.98 -6.18 18.27
C LEU A 7 -9.88 -4.78 17.66
N THR A 8 -8.71 -4.16 17.78
CA THR A 8 -8.38 -2.93 17.07
C THR A 8 -8.65 -3.27 15.62
N GLU A 9 -9.84 -2.90 15.16
CA GLU A 9 -10.17 -2.91 13.74
C GLU A 9 -8.98 -2.21 13.08
N PRO A 10 -8.34 -2.82 12.06
CA PRO A 10 -7.34 -2.09 11.30
C PRO A 10 -8.06 -0.81 10.88
N ARG A 11 -7.59 0.35 11.37
CA ARG A 11 -8.20 1.64 11.05
C ARG A 11 -8.49 1.61 9.56
N PRO A 12 -9.69 1.99 9.09
CA PRO A 12 -10.00 1.92 7.67
C PRO A 12 -8.85 2.61 6.96
N ALA A 13 -8.04 1.80 6.24
CA ALA A 13 -6.92 2.32 5.52
C ALA A 13 -7.52 3.38 4.60
N MET A 14 -6.94 4.58 4.61
CA MET A 14 -7.49 5.66 3.80
C MET A 14 -7.50 5.15 2.36
N ARG A 15 -8.63 5.18 1.66
CA ARG A 15 -8.63 4.65 0.29
C ARG A 15 -7.69 5.52 -0.54
N PHE A 16 -6.99 4.92 -1.49
CA PHE A 16 -6.20 5.69 -2.46
C PHE A 16 -7.04 6.80 -3.11
N GLU A 17 -8.32 6.52 -3.35
CA GLU A 17 -9.31 7.42 -3.94
C GLU A 17 -9.76 8.57 -3.03
N ASP A 18 -9.45 8.52 -1.73
CA ASP A 18 -9.76 9.57 -0.76
C ASP A 18 -8.56 10.52 -0.53
N LEU A 19 -7.35 10.09 -0.93
CA LEU A 19 -6.16 10.94 -0.83
C LEU A 19 -6.29 12.19 -1.70
N PRO A 20 -5.74 13.35 -1.28
CA PRO A 20 -5.62 14.50 -2.16
C PRO A 20 -4.71 14.16 -3.36
N LEU A 21 -4.95 14.83 -4.49
CA LEU A 21 -4.27 14.51 -5.77
C LEU A 21 -2.73 14.52 -5.64
N ASN A 22 -2.18 15.46 -4.88
CA ASN A 22 -0.74 15.53 -4.62
C ASN A 22 -0.21 14.28 -3.89
N ASP A 23 -0.95 13.77 -2.91
CA ASP A 23 -0.55 12.58 -2.17
C ASP A 23 -0.70 11.32 -3.04
N ARG A 24 -1.75 11.23 -3.87
CA ARG A 24 -1.85 10.13 -4.86
C ARG A 24 -0.64 10.06 -5.77
N HIS A 25 -0.23 11.19 -6.33
CA HIS A 25 0.98 11.25 -7.16
C HIS A 25 2.25 10.91 -6.39
N ALA A 26 2.36 11.34 -5.13
CA ALA A 26 3.49 10.98 -4.29
C ALA A 26 3.55 9.47 -4.03
N VAL A 27 2.39 8.86 -3.76
CA VAL A 27 2.22 7.42 -3.54
C VAL A 27 2.54 6.61 -4.80
N GLU A 28 2.00 6.98 -5.97
CA GLU A 28 2.33 6.35 -7.26
C GLU A 28 3.82 6.47 -7.59
N SER A 29 4.40 7.64 -7.33
CA SER A 29 5.83 7.89 -7.52
C SER A 29 6.69 7.05 -6.58
N ALA A 30 6.25 6.86 -5.33
CA ALA A 30 6.94 6.02 -4.36
C ALA A 30 6.93 4.55 -4.79
N ALA A 31 5.78 4.04 -5.22
CA ALA A 31 5.65 2.68 -5.76
C ALA A 31 6.52 2.49 -7.01
N SER A 32 6.47 3.43 -7.96
CA SER A 32 7.30 3.38 -9.17
C SER A 32 8.80 3.40 -8.85
N ARG A 33 9.22 4.26 -7.91
CA ARG A 33 10.62 4.32 -7.47
C ARG A 33 11.06 3.05 -6.76
N PHE A 34 10.18 2.44 -5.97
CA PHE A 34 10.45 1.16 -5.32
C PHE A 34 10.72 0.07 -6.35
N LEU A 35 9.86 -0.06 -7.37
CA LEU A 35 10.05 -1.02 -8.46
C LEU A 35 11.39 -0.82 -9.17
N VAL A 36 11.71 0.42 -9.57
CA VAL A 36 12.99 0.74 -10.24
C VAL A 36 14.19 0.44 -9.35
N ARG A 37 14.14 0.79 -8.07
CA ARG A 37 15.25 0.61 -7.12
C ARG A 37 15.57 -0.87 -6.88
N HIS A 38 14.55 -1.71 -6.85
CA HIS A 38 14.69 -3.14 -6.60
C HIS A 38 14.71 -4.00 -7.88
N HIS A 39 14.66 -3.36 -9.05
CA HIS A 39 14.58 -4.00 -10.36
C HIS A 39 13.36 -4.94 -10.52
N TYR A 40 12.24 -4.60 -9.90
CA TYR A 40 10.98 -5.29 -10.12
C TYR A 40 10.25 -4.71 -11.34
N VAL A 41 9.70 -5.59 -12.17
CA VAL A 41 8.86 -5.24 -13.33
C VAL A 41 7.46 -4.85 -12.89
N SER A 42 6.93 -5.47 -11.83
CA SER A 42 5.57 -5.22 -11.33
C SER A 42 5.48 -5.36 -9.80
N LEU A 43 4.42 -4.79 -9.22
CA LEU A 43 4.11 -4.98 -7.79
C LEU A 43 3.80 -6.45 -7.47
N ASP A 44 3.25 -7.20 -8.42
CA ASP A 44 3.01 -8.64 -8.27
C ASP A 44 4.32 -9.42 -8.15
N GLU A 45 5.31 -9.12 -8.99
CA GLU A 45 6.65 -9.72 -8.89
C GLU A 45 7.33 -9.35 -7.56
N ALA A 46 7.18 -8.11 -7.11
CA ALA A 46 7.69 -7.67 -5.81
C ALA A 46 7.00 -8.42 -4.65
N CYS A 47 5.68 -8.64 -4.73
CA CYS A 47 4.92 -9.44 -3.76
C CYS A 47 5.44 -10.87 -3.70
N GLN A 48 5.61 -11.53 -4.85
CA GLN A 48 6.12 -12.91 -4.94
C GLN A 48 7.56 -13.02 -4.43
N THR A 49 8.42 -12.06 -4.79
CA THR A 49 9.84 -12.09 -4.40
C THR A 49 10.02 -11.86 -2.90
N LEU A 50 9.19 -10.99 -2.32
CA LEU A 50 9.27 -10.63 -0.90
C LEU A 50 8.40 -11.52 -0.01
N ASP A 51 7.62 -12.43 -0.59
CA ASP A 51 6.61 -13.25 0.09
C ASP A 51 5.63 -12.38 0.90
N LEU A 52 5.18 -11.27 0.30
CA LEU A 52 4.27 -10.30 0.89
C LEU A 52 2.98 -10.22 0.10
N THR A 53 1.87 -9.92 0.79
CA THR A 53 0.63 -9.53 0.10
C THR A 53 0.73 -8.11 -0.44
N LEU A 54 -0.06 -7.77 -1.46
CA LEU A 54 -0.08 -6.42 -2.04
C LEU A 54 -0.32 -5.32 -1.00
N PRO A 55 -1.27 -5.44 -0.04
CA PRO A 55 -1.45 -4.45 1.02
C PRO A 55 -0.23 -4.29 1.92
N GLU A 56 0.45 -5.40 2.27
CA GLU A 56 1.65 -5.36 3.10
C GLU A 56 2.83 -4.71 2.39
N LEU A 57 3.04 -5.07 1.12
CA LEU A 57 4.05 -4.43 0.27
C LEU A 57 3.78 -2.94 0.16
N TRP A 58 2.52 -2.56 -0.06
CA TRP A 58 2.12 -1.17 -0.22
C TRP A 58 2.34 -0.35 1.05
N SER A 59 1.85 -0.82 2.20
CA SER A 59 2.10 -0.20 3.50
C SER A 59 3.60 -0.06 3.78
N ARG A 60 4.41 -1.06 3.39
CA ARG A 60 5.86 -1.00 3.52
C ARG A 60 6.49 0.10 2.66
N ILE A 61 6.07 0.24 1.40
CA ILE A 61 6.54 1.30 0.49
C ILE A 61 6.20 2.68 1.10
N LEU A 62 4.95 2.87 1.52
CA LEU A 62 4.47 4.14 2.10
C LEU A 62 5.23 4.52 3.37
N ARG A 63 5.44 3.54 4.26
CA ARG A 63 6.19 3.73 5.49
C ARG A 63 7.66 4.08 5.23
N GLU A 64 8.27 3.54 4.18
CA GLU A 64 9.66 3.85 3.82
C GLU A 64 9.82 5.31 3.35
N VAL A 65 8.81 5.87 2.69
CA VAL A 65 8.83 7.26 2.21
C VAL A 65 8.14 8.26 3.14
N GLY A 66 7.59 7.80 4.27
CA GLY A 66 6.90 8.64 5.25
C GLY A 66 5.53 9.16 4.78
N LEU A 67 4.88 8.47 3.83
CA LEU A 67 3.54 8.80 3.35
C LEU A 67 2.45 8.18 4.25
N PRO A 68 1.23 8.75 4.27
CA PRO A 68 0.12 8.18 5.01
C PRO A 68 -0.21 6.79 4.48
N ASP A 69 -0.49 5.85 5.39
CA ASP A 69 -0.92 4.50 5.03
C ASP A 69 -2.28 4.56 4.33
N CYS A 70 -2.35 3.98 3.13
CA CYS A 70 -3.54 3.97 2.30
C CYS A 70 -3.72 2.61 1.63
N ASP A 71 -4.93 2.29 1.21
CA ASP A 71 -5.12 1.11 0.36
C ASP A 71 -4.36 1.29 -0.97
N PRO A 72 -3.83 0.21 -1.57
CA PRO A 72 -3.33 0.26 -2.93
C PRO A 72 -4.45 0.74 -3.88
N PRO A 73 -4.10 1.45 -4.98
CA PRO A 73 -5.09 1.78 -6.00
C PRO A 73 -5.77 0.48 -6.42
N ALA A 74 -7.10 0.51 -6.52
CA ALA A 74 -7.82 -0.60 -7.09
C ALA A 74 -7.28 -0.83 -8.51
N PHE A 75 -6.44 -1.85 -8.68
CA PHE A 75 -6.13 -2.40 -10.00
C PHE A 75 -7.43 -3.04 -10.47
N ALA A 76 -8.34 -2.21 -11.00
CA ALA A 76 -9.53 -2.71 -11.64
C ALA A 76 -9.05 -3.70 -12.72
N PRO A 77 -9.50 -4.96 -12.74
CA PRO A 77 -9.30 -5.79 -13.90
C PRO A 77 -9.87 -4.99 -15.08
N PHE A 78 -9.08 -4.81 -16.14
CA PHE A 78 -9.52 -4.14 -17.36
C PHE A 78 -10.88 -4.73 -17.74
N ALA A 79 -11.94 -3.95 -17.54
CA ALA A 79 -13.32 -4.32 -17.87
C ALA A 79 -13.56 -4.11 -19.38
#